data_AF-A0A135LAM8-F1
#
_entry.id   AF-A0A135LAM8-F1
#
_cell.length_a   1.000
_cell.length_b   1.000
_cell.length_c   1.000
_cell.angle_alpha   90.00
_cell.angle_beta   90.00
_cell.angle_gamma   90.00
#
_symmetry.space_group_name_H-M   'P 1'
#
loop_
_entity.id
_entity.type
_entity.pdbx_description
1 polymer ?
#
loop_
_entity_poly.entity_id
_entity_poly.type
_entity_poly.pdbx_seq_one_letter_code
_entity_poly.pdbx_strand_id
1 'polypeptide(L)'
;MATIEDPTNATRPTPNIPVEKAILHIGSSTFITAPPQKVWDALTDTSTWPTWNNFVPRVTIRSQPTPDPSPSTAPEPTPTPAPVPASTSTPQSADTSATLSPILQKGTKFTMHVRMNQTSTKPQPSTDVHLIISECSAPNAETGEGGRIVWIADAEAPGAFAPSLLQAERVHEFTAVEDGTVVRNWEAQAGWLVYMVRWMYGTKLQGFFEMWVADLKGFVEGSNASS
;
A
#
# COMPACT_ATOMS: atom_id res chain seq x y z
N MET A 1 -13.80 -4.57 24.39
CA MET A 1 -12.90 -3.91 23.41
C MET A 1 -11.50 -4.43 23.65
N ALA A 2 -10.84 -4.96 22.63
CA ALA A 2 -9.44 -5.37 22.74
C ALA A 2 -8.57 -4.15 23.07
N THR A 3 -7.79 -4.23 24.14
CA THR A 3 -6.79 -3.19 24.48
C THR A 3 -5.64 -3.30 23.47
N ILE A 4 -5.34 -2.21 22.77
CA ILE A 4 -4.23 -2.17 21.81
C ILE A 4 -2.95 -1.77 22.55
N GLU A 5 -2.04 -2.72 22.72
CA GLU A 5 -0.68 -2.43 23.17
C GLU A 5 0.08 -1.63 22.10
N ASP A 6 0.78 -0.57 22.54
CA ASP A 6 1.49 0.43 21.71
C ASP A 6 0.63 0.99 20.56
N PRO A 7 -0.40 1.80 20.85
CA PRO A 7 -1.28 2.36 19.81
C PRO A 7 -0.55 3.32 18.87
N THR A 8 0.60 3.87 19.30
CA THR A 8 1.46 4.75 18.50
C THR A 8 2.43 4.00 17.61
N ASN A 9 2.64 2.70 17.86
CA ASN A 9 3.61 1.83 17.19
C ASN A 9 5.06 2.32 17.29
N ALA A 10 5.38 3.22 18.22
CA ALA A 10 6.65 3.95 18.29
C ALA A 10 7.89 3.04 18.45
N THR A 11 7.66 1.78 18.86
CA THR A 11 8.72 0.79 19.11
C THR A 11 8.86 -0.25 17.99
N ARG A 12 8.12 -0.10 16.89
CA ARG A 12 8.09 -1.09 15.81
C ARG A 12 9.06 -0.73 14.67
N PRO A 13 9.91 -1.68 14.23
CA PRO A 13 10.80 -1.46 13.10
C PRO A 13 10.04 -1.53 11.78
N THR A 14 10.68 -1.05 10.72
CA THR A 14 10.30 -1.37 9.33
C THR A 14 11.37 -2.28 8.72
N PRO A 15 11.15 -2.88 7.53
CA PRO A 15 12.08 -3.87 6.99
C PRO A 15 13.52 -3.38 6.84
N ASN A 16 13.73 -2.11 6.47
CA ASN A 16 15.09 -1.58 6.30
C ASN A 16 15.42 -0.37 7.18
N ILE A 17 14.50 0.10 8.04
CA ILE A 17 14.77 1.14 9.03
C ILE A 17 14.54 0.56 10.44
N PRO A 18 15.63 0.17 11.14
CA PRO A 18 15.57 -0.15 12.56
C PRO A 18 15.07 1.02 13.40
N VAL A 19 14.42 0.72 14.53
CA VAL A 19 13.80 1.72 15.41
C VAL A 19 14.82 2.77 15.86
N GLU A 20 16.02 2.34 16.22
CA GLU A 20 17.11 3.20 16.69
C GLU A 20 17.70 4.12 15.61
N LYS A 21 17.41 3.84 14.33
CA LYS A 21 17.82 4.67 13.19
C LYS A 21 16.70 5.59 12.69
N ALA A 22 15.47 5.39 13.14
CA ALA A 22 14.35 6.24 12.77
C ALA A 22 14.48 7.62 13.44
N ILE A 23 14.57 8.68 12.63
CA ILE A 23 14.60 10.07 13.11
C ILE A 23 13.18 10.58 13.39
N LEU A 24 12.23 10.12 12.58
CA LEU A 24 10.81 10.30 12.80
C LEU A 24 10.16 8.91 12.80
N HIS A 25 9.35 8.69 13.83
CA HIS A 25 8.46 7.54 13.94
C HIS A 25 7.06 8.08 14.18
N ILE A 26 6.10 7.64 13.36
CA ILE A 26 4.70 8.01 13.44
C ILE A 26 3.86 6.77 13.22
N GLY A 27 2.75 6.68 13.93
CA GLY A 27 1.90 5.51 13.81
C GLY A 27 0.59 5.66 14.55
N SER A 28 -0.34 4.79 14.17
CA SER A 28 -1.69 4.76 14.70
C SER A 28 -2.20 3.33 14.65
N SER A 29 -3.16 3.03 15.50
CA SER A 29 -3.80 1.73 15.52
C SER A 29 -5.26 1.86 15.86
N THR A 30 -6.05 0.93 15.33
CA THR A 30 -7.47 0.90 15.58
C THR A 30 -7.98 -0.54 15.58
N PHE A 31 -9.08 -0.75 16.29
CA PHE A 31 -9.84 -1.99 16.22
C PHE A 31 -11.00 -1.80 15.25
N ILE A 32 -11.18 -2.72 14.32
CA ILE A 32 -12.27 -2.72 13.34
C ILE A 32 -13.10 -3.98 13.56
N THR A 33 -14.41 -3.81 13.71
CA THR A 33 -15.41 -4.87 13.89
C THR A 33 -15.72 -5.52 12.55
N ALA A 34 -14.71 -6.14 11.95
CA ALA A 34 -14.79 -6.84 10.67
C ALA A 34 -13.69 -7.91 10.54
N PRO A 35 -13.90 -8.95 9.71
CA PRO A 35 -12.87 -9.94 9.42
C PRO A 35 -11.64 -9.33 8.74
N PRO A 36 -10.42 -9.84 8.99
CA PRO A 36 -9.17 -9.28 8.43
C PRO A 36 -9.18 -9.18 6.91
N GLN A 37 -9.77 -10.16 6.21
CA GLN A 37 -9.87 -10.15 4.75
C GLN A 37 -10.64 -8.93 4.23
N LYS A 38 -11.76 -8.58 4.88
CA LYS A 38 -12.57 -7.42 4.49
C LYS A 38 -11.79 -6.11 4.65
N VAL A 39 -11.02 -5.98 5.74
CA VAL A 39 -10.18 -4.81 5.97
C VAL A 39 -9.03 -4.75 4.96
N TRP A 40 -8.42 -5.90 4.68
CA TRP A 40 -7.35 -6.05 3.70
C TRP A 40 -7.80 -5.64 2.29
N ASP A 41 -8.96 -6.12 1.85
CA ASP A 41 -9.51 -5.80 0.53
C ASP A 41 -9.76 -4.28 0.42
N ALA A 42 -10.32 -3.66 1.47
CA ALA A 42 -10.54 -2.21 1.50
C ALA A 42 -9.24 -1.40 1.47
N LEU A 43 -8.18 -1.85 2.15
CA LEU A 43 -6.88 -1.16 2.11
C LEU A 43 -6.20 -1.34 0.75
N THR A 44 -6.20 -2.56 0.19
CA THR A 44 -5.42 -2.88 -1.01
C THR A 44 -6.10 -2.52 -2.32
N ASP A 45 -7.43 -2.40 -2.34
CA ASP A 45 -8.16 -1.87 -3.49
C ASP A 45 -8.22 -0.34 -3.48
N THR A 46 -7.28 0.26 -4.22
CA THR A 46 -7.15 1.71 -4.31
C THR A 46 -8.31 2.39 -5.03
N SER A 47 -9.16 1.65 -5.74
CA SER A 47 -10.34 2.20 -6.42
C SER A 47 -11.40 2.71 -5.43
N THR A 48 -11.39 2.17 -4.20
CA THR A 48 -12.32 2.55 -3.13
C THR A 48 -11.88 3.79 -2.36
N TRP A 49 -10.58 4.10 -2.35
CA TRP A 49 -9.98 5.16 -1.52
C TRP A 49 -10.62 6.54 -1.71
N PRO A 50 -11.02 7.00 -2.91
CA PRO A 50 -11.69 8.30 -3.07
C PRO A 50 -12.97 8.45 -2.24
N THR A 51 -13.61 7.35 -1.86
CA THR A 51 -14.87 7.34 -1.09
C THR A 51 -14.70 7.44 0.41
N TRP A 52 -13.51 7.12 0.93
CA TRP A 52 -13.28 7.05 2.37
C TRP A 52 -12.00 7.75 2.82
N ASN A 53 -10.93 7.76 2.03
CA ASN A 53 -9.64 8.28 2.44
C ASN A 53 -9.52 9.78 2.11
N ASN A 54 -9.80 10.64 3.10
CA ASN A 54 -9.71 12.08 2.91
C ASN A 54 -8.27 12.58 2.69
N PHE A 55 -7.28 11.84 3.20
CA PHE A 55 -5.87 12.18 3.08
C PHE A 55 -5.33 11.84 1.68
N VAL A 56 -5.80 10.73 1.10
CA VAL A 56 -5.33 10.17 -0.17
C VAL A 56 -6.52 9.85 -1.07
N PRO A 57 -7.20 10.88 -1.59
CA PRO A 57 -8.42 10.70 -2.37
C PRO A 57 -8.16 10.16 -3.78
N ARG A 58 -6.91 9.99 -4.20
CA ARG A 58 -6.57 9.45 -5.52
C ARG A 58 -5.24 8.71 -5.49
N VAL A 59 -5.20 7.58 -6.19
CA VAL A 59 -4.00 6.80 -6.46
C VAL A 59 -3.88 6.59 -7.97
N THR A 60 -2.66 6.68 -8.49
CA THR A 60 -2.33 6.32 -9.88
C THR A 60 -1.35 5.16 -9.88
N ILE A 61 -1.75 4.03 -10.46
CA ILE A 61 -0.86 2.87 -10.66
C ILE A 61 0.06 3.16 -11.84
N ARG A 62 1.38 3.05 -11.63
CA ARG A 62 2.41 3.35 -12.65
C ARG A 62 2.92 2.09 -13.33
N SER A 63 3.07 1.02 -12.57
CA SER A 63 3.43 -0.31 -13.10
C SER A 63 3.07 -1.40 -12.12
N GLN A 64 2.79 -2.60 -12.61
CA GLN A 64 2.60 -3.80 -11.81
C GLN A 64 3.35 -4.97 -12.42
N PRO A 65 3.79 -5.94 -11.61
CA PRO A 65 4.27 -7.21 -12.13
C PRO A 65 3.17 -7.86 -12.96
N THR A 66 3.55 -8.43 -14.11
CA THR A 66 2.64 -9.26 -14.89
C THR A 66 2.27 -10.49 -14.06
N PRO A 67 0.99 -10.87 -13.96
CA PRO A 67 0.62 -12.16 -13.41
C PRO A 67 1.39 -13.24 -14.16
N ASP A 68 2.10 -14.10 -13.42
CA ASP A 68 2.83 -15.21 -14.02
C ASP A 68 1.86 -16.01 -14.90
N PRO A 69 2.13 -16.23 -16.20
CA PRO A 69 1.26 -17.07 -17.00
C PRO A 69 1.27 -18.47 -16.38
N SER A 70 0.19 -18.79 -15.66
CA SER A 70 -0.11 -20.18 -15.29
C SER A 70 0.08 -21.05 -16.53
N PRO A 71 0.71 -22.24 -16.41
CA PRO A 71 0.96 -23.11 -17.54
C PRO A 71 -0.40 -23.56 -18.08
N SER A 72 -0.90 -22.83 -19.08
CA SER A 72 -2.02 -23.23 -19.90
C SER A 72 -1.65 -24.60 -20.45
N THR A 73 -2.40 -25.61 -20.02
CA THR A 73 -2.27 -27.00 -20.44
C THR A 73 -2.19 -27.03 -21.96
N ALA A 74 -0.97 -27.18 -22.48
CA ALA A 74 -0.75 -27.38 -23.90
C ALA A 74 -1.39 -28.72 -24.26
N PRO A 75 -2.33 -28.79 -25.23
CA PRO A 75 -2.76 -30.08 -25.73
C PRO A 75 -1.56 -30.78 -26.35
N GLU A 76 -1.29 -31.98 -25.87
CA GLU A 76 -0.28 -32.93 -26.31
C GLU A 76 -0.32 -33.13 -27.84
N PRO A 77 0.80 -32.97 -28.59
CA PRO A 77 0.81 -33.24 -30.03
C PRO A 77 1.18 -34.72 -30.28
N THR A 78 0.34 -35.43 -31.03
CA THR A 78 0.61 -36.82 -31.51
C THR A 78 0.30 -36.92 -33.01
N PRO A 79 1.08 -37.68 -33.83
CA PRO A 79 2.35 -37.34 -34.47
C PRO A 79 2.22 -36.97 -35.98
N THR A 80 3.32 -36.45 -36.52
CA THR A 80 3.57 -35.96 -37.90
C THR A 80 3.59 -37.05 -39.00
N PRO A 81 3.43 -36.67 -40.30
CA PRO A 81 4.59 -36.75 -41.19
C PRO A 81 4.81 -35.53 -42.14
N ALA A 82 6.02 -34.95 -42.04
CA ALA A 82 6.96 -34.36 -43.01
C ALA A 82 6.53 -33.20 -43.97
N PRO A 83 7.48 -32.43 -44.56
CA PRO A 83 7.95 -31.13 -44.04
C PRO A 83 7.81 -29.97 -45.06
N VAL A 84 8.37 -28.78 -44.71
CA VAL A 84 8.78 -27.63 -45.56
C VAL A 84 7.83 -26.38 -45.54
N PRO A 85 8.34 -25.12 -45.45
CA PRO A 85 9.49 -24.57 -44.75
C PRO A 85 9.11 -23.47 -43.73
N ALA A 86 10.11 -23.04 -42.95
CA ALA A 86 10.05 -22.04 -41.90
C ALA A 86 9.33 -20.74 -42.30
N SER A 87 8.20 -20.47 -41.67
CA SER A 87 7.69 -19.11 -41.49
C SER A 87 8.12 -18.63 -40.11
N THR A 88 9.20 -17.85 -40.07
CA THR A 88 9.66 -17.11 -38.90
C THR A 88 8.51 -16.25 -38.39
N SER A 89 7.75 -16.75 -37.42
CA SER A 89 6.79 -15.97 -36.67
C SER A 89 7.61 -15.09 -35.74
N THR A 90 7.76 -13.84 -36.14
CA THR A 90 8.19 -12.74 -35.27
C THR A 90 7.50 -12.88 -33.92
N PRO A 91 8.19 -12.74 -32.77
CA PRO A 91 7.50 -12.58 -31.50
C PRO A 91 6.65 -11.32 -31.63
N GLN A 92 5.35 -11.54 -31.80
CA GLN A 92 4.34 -10.50 -31.85
C GLN A 92 4.37 -9.85 -30.48
N SER A 93 5.04 -8.70 -30.40
CA SER A 93 4.89 -7.74 -29.32
C SER A 93 3.39 -7.48 -29.20
N ALA A 94 2.76 -8.18 -28.28
CA ALA A 94 1.42 -7.88 -27.85
C ALA A 94 1.53 -6.52 -27.16
N ASP A 95 1.26 -5.46 -27.93
CA ASP A 95 0.98 -4.12 -27.46
C ASP A 95 -0.36 -4.18 -26.71
N THR A 96 -0.35 -4.89 -25.58
CA THR A 96 -1.44 -4.88 -24.64
C THR A 96 -1.20 -3.61 -23.83
N SER A 97 -1.90 -2.54 -24.16
CA SER A 97 -2.21 -1.49 -23.19
C SER A 97 -3.08 -2.14 -22.10
N ALA A 98 -2.48 -3.06 -21.34
CA ALA A 98 -3.12 -3.76 -20.25
C ALA A 98 -3.48 -2.69 -19.23
N THR A 99 -4.78 -2.50 -19.02
CA THR A 99 -5.25 -1.60 -17.96
C THR A 99 -4.73 -2.15 -16.64
N LEU A 100 -3.92 -1.35 -15.94
CA LEU A 100 -3.32 -1.74 -14.66
C LEU A 100 -4.43 -1.95 -13.62
N SER A 101 -4.26 -2.96 -12.77
CA SER A 101 -5.22 -3.28 -11.71
C SER A 101 -5.12 -2.24 -10.57
N PRO A 102 -6.25 -1.81 -9.97
CA PRO A 102 -6.23 -0.96 -8.79
C PRO A 102 -5.80 -1.70 -7.52
N ILE A 103 -5.73 -3.04 -7.58
CA ILE A 103 -5.36 -3.89 -6.45
C ILE A 103 -3.85 -3.90 -6.27
N LEU A 104 -3.40 -3.56 -5.07
CA LEU A 104 -1.99 -3.51 -4.73
C LEU A 104 -1.42 -4.91 -4.48
N GLN A 105 -0.31 -5.19 -5.15
CA GLN A 105 0.47 -6.42 -4.99
C GLN A 105 1.95 -6.09 -4.86
N LYS A 106 2.75 -7.05 -4.37
CA LYS A 106 4.21 -6.90 -4.28
C LYS A 106 4.80 -6.46 -5.62
N GLY A 107 5.65 -5.44 -5.62
CA GLY A 107 6.25 -4.84 -6.81
C GLY A 107 5.39 -3.79 -7.51
N THR A 108 4.15 -3.55 -7.07
CA THR A 108 3.32 -2.45 -7.62
C THR A 108 4.00 -1.12 -7.35
N LYS A 109 4.30 -0.35 -8.41
CA LYS A 109 4.72 1.04 -8.32
C LYS A 109 3.52 1.93 -8.56
N PHE A 110 3.28 2.88 -7.66
CA PHE A 110 2.11 3.75 -7.72
C PHE A 110 2.45 5.14 -7.16
N THR A 111 1.50 6.06 -7.32
CA THR A 111 1.60 7.44 -6.82
C THR A 111 0.38 7.74 -5.97
N MET A 112 0.61 8.20 -4.75
CA MET A 112 -0.44 8.74 -3.88
C MET A 112 -0.53 10.24 -4.09
N HIS A 113 -1.73 10.74 -4.39
CA HIS A 113 -2.00 12.16 -4.54
C HIS A 113 -2.53 12.71 -3.21
N VAL A 114 -1.62 13.15 -2.34
CA VAL A 114 -1.91 13.51 -0.96
C VAL A 114 -2.48 14.93 -0.87
N ARG A 115 -3.53 15.10 -0.05
CA ARG A 115 -4.04 16.42 0.33
C ARG A 115 -3.45 16.86 1.65
N MET A 116 -2.57 17.87 1.60
CA MET A 116 -1.92 18.41 2.80
C MET A 116 -2.80 19.36 3.61
N ASN A 117 -3.92 19.86 3.10
CA ASN A 117 -4.82 20.72 3.86
C ASN A 117 -6.25 20.17 3.86
N GLN A 118 -6.58 19.33 4.84
CA GLN A 118 -7.86 18.65 4.89
C GLN A 118 -9.04 19.54 5.32
N THR A 119 -8.79 20.70 5.92
CA THR A 119 -9.86 21.65 6.30
C THR A 119 -10.26 22.58 5.16
N SER A 120 -9.51 22.57 4.05
CA SER A 120 -9.82 23.39 2.88
C SER A 120 -10.90 22.74 2.01
N THR A 121 -12.02 23.43 1.85
CA THR A 121 -13.06 23.10 0.86
C THR A 121 -12.71 23.55 -0.56
N LYS A 122 -11.62 24.32 -0.74
CA LYS A 122 -11.15 24.79 -2.05
C LYS A 122 -10.29 23.72 -2.74
N PRO A 123 -10.28 23.68 -4.09
CA PRO A 123 -9.32 22.90 -4.85
C PRO A 123 -7.89 23.23 -4.42
N GLN A 124 -7.10 22.19 -4.13
CA GLN A 124 -5.69 22.32 -3.75
C GLN A 124 -4.85 21.37 -4.62
N PRO A 125 -3.61 21.74 -4.96
CA PRO A 125 -2.69 20.82 -5.61
C PRO A 125 -2.43 19.62 -4.71
N SER A 126 -2.36 18.42 -5.28
CA SER A 126 -1.90 17.25 -4.55
C SER A 126 -0.39 17.28 -4.39
N THR A 127 0.10 16.78 -3.27
CA THR A 127 1.50 16.39 -3.14
C THR A 127 1.62 14.94 -3.60
N ASP A 128 2.41 14.71 -4.64
CA ASP A 128 2.58 13.37 -5.19
C ASP A 128 3.67 12.64 -4.40
N VAL A 129 3.33 11.44 -3.92
CA VAL A 129 4.25 10.55 -3.21
C VAL A 129 4.39 9.26 -4.02
N HIS A 130 5.58 9.02 -4.55
CA HIS A 130 5.89 7.85 -5.37
C HIS A 130 6.36 6.69 -4.50
N LEU A 131 5.68 5.56 -4.61
CA LEU A 131 5.89 4.39 -3.74
C LEU A 131 5.98 3.10 -4.55
N ILE A 132 6.59 2.09 -3.92
CA ILE A 132 6.57 0.70 -4.34
C ILE A 132 6.15 -0.19 -3.17
N ILE A 133 5.35 -1.22 -3.47
CA ILE A 133 5.01 -2.28 -2.51
C ILE A 133 6.19 -3.26 -2.40
N SER A 134 6.92 -3.23 -1.30
CA SER A 134 8.07 -4.14 -1.08
C SER A 134 7.64 -5.50 -0.55
N GLU A 135 6.57 -5.53 0.24
CA GLU A 135 5.98 -6.75 0.80
C GLU A 135 4.46 -6.67 0.74
N CYS A 136 3.81 -7.79 0.44
CA CYS A 136 2.36 -7.90 0.40
C CYS A 136 1.97 -9.36 0.68
N SER A 137 1.38 -9.60 1.85
CA SER A 137 0.89 -10.89 2.31
C SER A 137 -0.51 -10.70 2.86
N ALA A 138 -1.49 -11.26 2.16
CA ALA A 138 -2.89 -11.20 2.58
C ALA A 138 -3.10 -12.04 3.86
N PRO A 139 -4.04 -11.66 4.74
CA PRO A 139 -4.42 -12.49 5.87
C PRO A 139 -4.96 -13.84 5.39
N ASN A 140 -4.75 -14.89 6.17
CA ASN A 140 -5.25 -16.22 5.88
C ASN A 140 -6.10 -16.72 7.05
N ALA A 141 -7.41 -16.86 6.80
CA ALA A 141 -8.36 -17.30 7.81
C ALA A 141 -8.19 -18.78 8.20
N GLU A 142 -7.63 -19.62 7.34
CA GLU A 142 -7.41 -21.05 7.60
C GLU A 142 -6.19 -21.27 8.51
N THR A 143 -5.11 -20.52 8.29
CA THR A 143 -3.87 -20.63 9.09
C THR A 143 -3.88 -19.70 10.31
N GLY A 144 -4.77 -18.71 10.35
CA GLY A 144 -4.79 -17.66 11.35
C GLY A 144 -3.70 -16.60 11.14
N GLU A 145 -2.98 -16.63 10.01
CA GLU A 145 -1.95 -15.66 9.70
C GLU A 145 -2.56 -14.28 9.41
N GLY A 146 -1.96 -13.26 10.03
CA GLY A 146 -2.33 -11.87 9.81
C GLY A 146 -1.88 -11.34 8.45
N GLY A 147 -2.48 -10.25 8.01
CA GLY A 147 -2.07 -9.55 6.80
C GLY A 147 -0.91 -8.59 7.06
N ARG A 148 -0.02 -8.41 6.08
CA ARG A 148 1.07 -7.43 6.13
C ARG A 148 1.34 -6.83 4.76
N ILE A 149 1.40 -5.51 4.69
CA ILE A 149 1.78 -4.77 3.48
C ILE A 149 2.78 -3.66 3.83
N VAL A 150 3.86 -3.58 3.05
CA VAL A 150 4.93 -2.59 3.23
C VAL A 150 5.06 -1.73 2.00
N TRP A 151 5.14 -0.43 2.25
CA TRP A 151 5.20 0.64 1.27
C TRP A 151 6.51 1.39 1.47
N ILE A 152 7.34 1.50 0.44
CA ILE A 152 8.60 2.25 0.52
C ILE A 152 8.67 3.30 -0.58
N ALA A 153 9.45 4.36 -0.36
CA ALA A 153 9.70 5.37 -1.39
C ALA A 153 10.29 4.73 -2.67
N ASP A 154 9.74 5.07 -3.83
CA ASP A 154 10.30 4.66 -5.12
C ASP A 154 11.46 5.58 -5.49
N ALA A 155 12.68 5.17 -5.15
CA ALA A 155 13.91 5.93 -5.41
C ALA A 155 14.21 6.12 -6.90
N GLU A 156 13.55 5.37 -7.79
CA GLU A 156 13.69 5.48 -9.24
C GLU A 156 12.68 6.45 -9.86
N ALA A 157 11.72 6.96 -9.09
CA ALA A 157 10.72 7.89 -9.60
C ALA A 157 11.33 9.27 -9.87
N PRO A 158 10.87 9.99 -10.92
CA PRO A 158 11.26 11.37 -11.14
C PRO A 158 11.00 12.25 -9.91
N GLY A 159 12.02 13.00 -9.46
CA GLY A 159 11.92 13.87 -8.29
C GLY A 159 12.03 13.15 -6.94
N ALA A 160 12.29 11.83 -6.92
CA ALA A 160 12.56 11.12 -5.67
C ALA A 160 13.85 11.64 -5.00
N PHE A 161 13.83 11.69 -3.67
CA PHE A 161 15.03 11.96 -2.89
C PHE A 161 15.92 10.72 -2.83
N ALA A 162 17.24 10.93 -2.81
CA ALA A 162 18.16 9.85 -2.48
C ALA A 162 17.84 9.29 -1.08
N PRO A 163 17.94 7.97 -0.83
CA PRO A 163 17.63 7.38 0.47
C PRO A 163 18.45 7.96 1.63
N SER A 164 19.68 8.39 1.39
CA SER A 164 20.50 9.08 2.39
C SER A 164 19.94 10.42 2.84
N LEU A 165 19.14 11.06 1.99
CA LEU A 165 18.54 12.36 2.21
C LEU A 165 17.15 12.23 2.83
N LEU A 166 16.32 11.32 2.32
CA LEU A 166 15.03 10.94 2.88
C LEU A 166 14.69 9.50 2.48
N GLN A 167 14.65 8.61 3.46
CA GLN A 167 14.10 7.26 3.36
C GLN A 167 12.84 7.21 4.21
N ALA A 168 11.75 6.70 3.66
CA ALA A 168 10.49 6.49 4.36
C ALA A 168 9.94 5.11 4.04
N GLU A 169 9.53 4.39 5.08
CA GLU A 169 8.92 3.06 4.98
C GLU A 169 7.68 3.02 5.86
N ARG A 170 6.57 2.61 5.28
CA ARG A 170 5.29 2.44 5.98
C ARG A 170 4.93 0.97 6.02
N VAL A 171 4.33 0.53 7.11
CA VAL A 171 3.83 -0.82 7.30
C VAL A 171 2.38 -0.76 7.74
N HIS A 172 1.55 -1.62 7.16
CA HIS A 172 0.26 -1.98 7.75
C HIS A 172 0.28 -3.46 8.14
N GLU A 173 -0.15 -3.74 9.37
CA GLU A 173 -0.39 -5.08 9.87
C GLU A 173 -1.85 -5.25 10.28
N PHE A 174 -2.38 -6.42 9.99
CA PHE A 174 -3.75 -6.83 10.29
C PHE A 174 -3.72 -8.10 11.12
N THR A 175 -4.14 -8.00 12.37
CA THR A 175 -4.17 -9.16 13.27
C THR A 175 -5.62 -9.50 13.58
N ALA A 176 -6.01 -10.74 13.29
CA ALA A 176 -7.29 -11.27 13.73
C ALA A 176 -7.32 -11.29 15.26
N VAL A 177 -8.39 -10.78 15.84
CA VAL A 177 -8.66 -10.83 17.29
C VAL A 177 -10.11 -11.25 17.52
N GLU A 178 -10.48 -11.49 18.77
CA GLU A 178 -11.88 -11.70 19.12
C GLU A 178 -12.75 -10.54 18.60
N ASP A 179 -13.82 -10.89 17.90
CA ASP A 179 -14.82 -9.99 17.30
C ASP A 179 -14.32 -9.00 16.22
N GLY A 180 -13.09 -9.14 15.70
CA GLY A 180 -12.65 -8.26 14.62
C GLY A 180 -11.17 -8.32 14.27
N THR A 181 -10.65 -7.17 13.88
CA THR A 181 -9.28 -6.99 13.39
C THR A 181 -8.61 -5.81 14.09
N VAL A 182 -7.42 -6.01 14.63
CA VAL A 182 -6.53 -4.92 15.02
C VAL A 182 -5.71 -4.52 13.80
N VAL A 183 -5.83 -3.26 13.39
CA VAL A 183 -5.02 -2.65 12.33
C VAL A 183 -3.95 -1.80 12.98
N ARG A 184 -2.70 -2.05 12.60
CA ARG A 184 -1.55 -1.20 12.96
C ARG A 184 -1.00 -0.57 11.70
N ASN A 185 -0.81 0.75 11.73
CA ASN A 185 -0.24 1.52 10.63
C ASN A 185 0.89 2.40 11.19
N TRP A 186 2.12 2.21 10.73
CA TRP A 186 3.25 3.02 11.16
C TRP A 186 4.22 3.32 10.04
N GLU A 187 4.97 4.39 10.19
CA GLU A 187 6.03 4.80 9.28
C GLU A 187 7.28 5.20 10.05
N ALA A 188 8.41 4.66 9.60
CA ALA A 188 9.73 5.09 10.02
C ALA A 188 10.36 5.92 8.90
N GLN A 189 10.99 7.03 9.29
CA GLN A 189 11.75 7.86 8.36
C GLN A 189 13.18 8.08 8.88
N ALA A 190 14.13 8.02 7.95
CA ALA A 190 15.55 8.26 8.19
C ALA A 190 16.14 9.19 7.11
N GLY A 191 17.32 9.78 7.41
CA GLY A 191 17.99 10.72 6.52
C GLY A 191 17.93 12.17 6.99
N TRP A 192 18.78 13.01 6.40
CA TRP A 192 19.02 14.39 6.87
C TRP A 192 17.78 15.28 6.80
N LEU A 193 16.96 15.18 5.74
CA LEU A 193 15.76 16.02 5.61
C LEU A 193 14.70 15.69 6.65
N VAL A 194 14.73 14.51 7.25
CA VAL A 194 13.72 14.07 8.22
C VAL A 194 13.72 14.93 9.47
N TYR A 195 14.86 15.50 9.88
CA TYR A 195 14.90 16.47 10.98
C TYR A 195 14.02 17.70 10.70
N MET A 196 14.06 18.22 9.46
CA MET A 196 13.23 19.34 9.04
C MET A 196 11.75 18.93 8.89
N VAL A 197 11.48 17.73 8.35
CA VAL A 197 10.12 17.19 8.23
C VAL A 197 9.47 17.03 9.61
N ARG A 198 10.20 16.43 10.56
CA ARG A 198 9.74 16.26 11.94
C ARG A 198 9.40 17.60 12.57
N TRP A 199 10.26 18.61 12.41
CA TRP A 199 10.04 19.94 12.98
C TRP A 199 8.85 20.67 12.36
N MET A 200 8.69 20.65 11.04
CA MET A 200 7.62 21.39 10.35
C MET A 200 6.27 20.66 10.33
N TYR A 201 6.28 19.33 10.23
CA TYR A 201 5.11 18.54 9.88
C TYR A 201 4.83 17.38 10.82
N GLY A 202 5.67 17.07 11.82
CA GLY A 202 5.54 15.88 12.65
C GLY A 202 4.12 15.67 13.23
N THR A 203 3.59 16.66 13.95
CA THR A 203 2.23 16.60 14.52
C THR A 203 1.15 16.47 13.44
N LYS A 204 1.34 17.12 12.31
CA LYS A 204 0.39 17.08 11.19
C LYS A 204 0.36 15.71 10.51
N LEU A 205 1.53 15.11 10.30
CA LEU A 205 1.66 13.76 9.76
C LEU A 205 1.07 12.72 10.71
N GLN A 206 1.29 12.86 12.02
CA GLN A 206 0.66 12.01 13.02
C GLN A 206 -0.88 12.05 12.91
N GLY A 207 -1.47 13.25 12.82
CA GLY A 207 -2.91 13.41 12.61
C GLY A 207 -3.43 12.78 11.32
N PHE A 208 -2.64 12.77 10.24
CA PHE A 208 -3.02 12.07 8.99
C PHE A 208 -3.02 10.56 9.13
N PHE A 209 -2.13 9.98 9.93
CA PHE A 209 -2.12 8.54 10.20
C PHE A 209 -3.34 8.12 11.02
N GLU A 210 -3.65 8.88 12.07
CA GLU A 210 -4.85 8.67 12.89
C GLU A 210 -6.13 8.79 12.05
N MET A 211 -6.23 9.82 11.20
CA MET A 211 -7.37 9.97 10.30
C MET A 211 -7.50 8.81 9.32
N TRP A 212 -6.39 8.35 8.74
CA TRP A 212 -6.42 7.24 7.79
C TRP A 212 -7.05 5.98 8.40
N VAL A 213 -6.59 5.57 9.59
CA VAL A 213 -7.13 4.35 10.23
C VAL A 213 -8.58 4.56 10.70
N ALA A 214 -8.96 5.77 11.09
CA ALA A 214 -10.34 6.12 11.42
C ALA A 214 -11.28 6.06 10.20
N ASP A 215 -10.85 6.64 9.08
CA ASP A 215 -11.60 6.63 7.81
C ASP A 215 -11.77 5.19 7.29
N LEU A 216 -10.70 4.37 7.34
CA LEU A 216 -10.77 2.95 6.97
C LEU A 216 -11.76 2.17 7.85
N LYS A 217 -11.73 2.40 9.17
CA LYS A 217 -12.69 1.81 10.10
C LYS A 217 -14.12 2.20 9.74
N GLY A 218 -14.38 3.50 9.54
CA GLY A 218 -15.71 4.01 9.20
C GLY A 218 -16.27 3.38 7.92
N PHE A 219 -15.44 3.27 6.88
CA PHE A 219 -15.78 2.62 5.62
C PHE A 219 -16.10 1.13 5.79
N VAL A 220 -15.22 0.38 6.46
CA VAL A 220 -15.37 -1.09 6.60
C VAL A 220 -16.56 -1.47 7.48
N GLU A 221 -16.82 -0.70 8.55
CA GLU A 221 -17.95 -0.92 9.47
C GLU A 221 -19.28 -0.42 8.90
N GLY A 222 -19.28 0.28 7.76
CA GLY A 222 -20.50 0.85 7.18
C GLY A 222 -21.07 1.99 8.01
N SER A 223 -20.22 2.67 8.80
CA SER A 223 -20.60 3.93 9.42
C SER A 223 -20.72 4.96 8.32
N ASN A 224 -21.94 5.18 7.82
CA ASN A 224 -22.23 6.26 6.88
C ASN A 224 -21.56 7.53 7.41
N ALA A 225 -20.63 8.10 6.63
CA ALA A 225 -20.28 9.50 6.71
C ALA A 225 -21.57 10.28 6.48
N SER A 226 -22.28 10.51 7.58
CA SER A 226 -23.60 11.10 7.60
C SER A 226 -23.40 12.60 7.53
N SER A 227 -23.49 13.12 6.30
CA SER A 227 -23.83 14.50 5.91
C SER A 227 -22.95 15.64 6.44
#